data_AF-A0A8M1KHU1-F1
#
_entry.id   AF-A0A8M1KHU1-F1
#
_cell.length_a   1.000
_cell.length_b   1.000
_cell.length_c   1.000
_cell.angle_alpha   90.00
_cell.angle_beta   90.00
_cell.angle_gamma   90.00
#
_symmetry.space_group_name_H-M   'P 1'
#
loop_
_entity.id
_entity.type
_entity.pdbx_description
1 polymer ?
#
loop_
_entity_poly.entity_id
_entity_poly.type
_entity_poly.pdbx_seq_one_letter_code
_entity_poly.pdbx_strand_id
1 'polypeptide(L)'
;MSKATDQFDGSDCVCSFGMKLTWDINDPKLPQDTKQFDAFQEWTDGYVRYIYGSEDKNSQRHLSGWAMRNTNNHNCQILKKSCLGVVVCARNCTLSDGGKLTLRPAICDKARQKQQSK
;
A
#
# COMPACT_ATOMS: atom_id res chain seq x y z
N MET A 1 -26.95 27.72 6.22
CA MET A 1 -25.84 26.83 6.64
C MET A 1 -26.34 25.41 6.55
N SER A 2 -26.19 24.78 5.39
CA SER A 2 -26.69 23.43 5.14
C SER A 2 -25.49 22.49 5.11
N LYS A 3 -25.42 21.58 6.08
CA LYS A 3 -24.41 20.53 6.13
C LYS A 3 -24.54 19.67 4.88
N ALA A 4 -23.50 19.69 4.04
CA ALA A 4 -23.32 18.67 3.01
C ALA A 4 -23.01 17.35 3.73
N THR A 5 -23.98 16.45 3.75
CA THR A 5 -23.73 15.03 3.98
C THR A 5 -23.04 14.49 2.73
N ASP A 6 -21.74 14.24 2.83
CA ASP A 6 -21.01 13.37 1.90
C ASP A 6 -21.65 11.98 1.96
N GLN A 7 -22.60 11.73 1.06
CA GLN A 7 -23.02 10.38 0.72
C GLN A 7 -21.87 9.76 -0.08
N PHE A 8 -20.99 9.04 0.62
CA PHE A 8 -20.12 8.09 -0.02
C PHE A 8 -20.99 6.99 -0.63
N ASP A 9 -21.13 7.04 -1.95
CA ASP A 9 -21.76 6.00 -2.76
C ASP A 9 -21.03 4.68 -2.54
N GLY A 10 -21.71 3.74 -1.87
CA GLY A 10 -21.15 2.48 -1.36
C GLY A 10 -21.03 1.38 -2.43
N SER A 11 -20.79 1.74 -3.69
CA SER A 11 -20.94 0.82 -4.81
C SER A 11 -19.66 0.31 -5.48
N ASP A 12 -18.47 0.62 -4.96
CA ASP A 12 -17.21 -0.05 -5.37
C ASP A 12 -16.24 -0.27 -4.20
N CYS A 13 -16.75 -0.45 -2.98
CA CYS A 13 -15.90 -0.93 -1.90
C CYS A 13 -15.51 -2.38 -2.22
N VAL A 14 -14.28 -2.58 -2.71
CA VAL A 14 -13.58 -3.87 -2.63
C VAL A 14 -13.48 -4.22 -1.15
N CYS A 15 -14.55 -4.78 -0.60
CA CYS A 15 -14.65 -5.14 0.81
C CYS A 15 -13.87 -6.43 1.00
N SER A 16 -12.56 -6.28 1.13
CA SER A 16 -11.67 -7.38 1.47
C SER A 16 -12.23 -8.18 2.65
N PHE A 17 -12.03 -9.48 2.62
CA PHE A 17 -12.44 -10.35 3.71
C PHE A 17 -11.81 -9.90 5.03
N GLY A 18 -10.54 -9.49 5.00
CA GLY A 18 -9.85 -8.94 6.17
C GLY A 18 -10.53 -7.72 6.79
N MET A 19 -11.25 -6.90 6.01
CA MET A 19 -11.99 -5.74 6.52
C MET A 19 -13.34 -6.08 7.16
N LYS A 20 -13.88 -7.28 6.91
CA LYS A 20 -15.14 -7.75 7.52
C LYS A 20 -14.93 -8.24 8.96
N LEU A 21 -13.68 -8.48 9.35
CA LEU A 21 -13.30 -8.92 10.68
C LEU A 21 -12.85 -7.73 11.53
N THR A 22 -13.14 -7.78 12.83
CA THR A 22 -12.62 -6.79 13.79
C THR A 22 -11.31 -7.30 14.37
N TRP A 23 -10.19 -6.82 13.84
CA TRP A 23 -8.83 -7.14 14.30
C TRP A 23 -7.85 -6.02 13.93
N ASP A 24 -6.77 -5.92 14.67
CA ASP A 24 -5.61 -5.10 14.38
C ASP A 24 -4.34 -5.95 14.31
N ILE A 25 -3.37 -5.53 13.50
CA ILE A 25 -2.09 -6.24 13.36
C ILE A 25 -1.29 -6.28 14.68
N ASN A 26 -1.58 -5.36 15.61
CA ASN A 26 -0.96 -5.30 16.93
C ASN A 26 -1.73 -6.10 17.99
N ASP A 27 -2.85 -6.72 17.65
CA ASP A 27 -3.59 -7.54 18.61
C ASP A 27 -2.73 -8.71 19.08
N PRO A 28 -2.80 -9.09 20.36
CA PRO A 28 -2.00 -10.20 20.91
C PRO A 28 -2.36 -11.55 20.27
N LYS A 29 -3.52 -11.64 19.61
CA LYS A 29 -3.97 -12.81 18.87
C LYS A 29 -4.65 -12.36 17.58
N LEU A 30 -4.10 -12.78 16.44
CA LEU A 30 -4.73 -12.64 15.13
C LEU A 30 -5.76 -13.75 14.90
N PRO A 31 -6.78 -13.54 14.04
CA PRO A 31 -7.70 -14.60 13.62
C PRO A 31 -6.94 -15.84 13.12
N GLN A 32 -7.11 -16.99 13.78
CA GLN A 32 -6.33 -18.22 13.48
C GLN A 32 -7.05 -19.17 12.49
N ASP A 33 -8.39 -19.21 12.51
CA ASP A 33 -9.19 -20.17 11.74
C ASP A 33 -9.83 -19.57 10.48
N THR A 34 -9.12 -18.66 9.80
CA THR A 34 -9.62 -18.06 8.56
C THR A 34 -9.60 -19.06 7.42
N LYS A 35 -10.80 -19.50 7.03
CA LYS A 35 -11.00 -20.39 5.86
C LYS A 35 -11.08 -19.64 4.53
N GLN A 36 -11.16 -18.31 4.60
CA GLN A 36 -11.27 -17.44 3.44
C GLN A 36 -10.06 -16.49 3.42
N PHE A 37 -9.47 -16.36 2.24
CA PHE A 37 -8.32 -15.52 1.98
C PHE A 37 -8.65 -14.52 0.87
N ASP A 38 -8.08 -13.33 0.99
CA ASP A 38 -8.09 -12.32 -0.03
C ASP A 38 -7.12 -12.68 -1.15
N ALA A 39 -7.48 -12.36 -2.39
CA ALA A 39 -6.53 -12.38 -3.50
C ALA A 39 -5.48 -11.28 -3.29
N PHE A 40 -4.23 -11.55 -3.67
CA PHE A 40 -3.14 -10.58 -3.56
C PHE A 40 -3.49 -9.25 -4.24
N GLN A 41 -3.33 -8.15 -3.50
CA GLN A 41 -3.54 -6.80 -4.01
C GLN A 41 -2.20 -6.11 -4.21
N GLU A 42 -1.90 -5.75 -5.46
CA GLU A 42 -0.66 -5.06 -5.79
C GLU A 42 -0.68 -3.58 -5.36
N TRP A 43 -1.81 -2.91 -5.61
CA TRP A 43 -1.97 -1.45 -5.44
C TRP A 43 -2.91 -1.14 -4.28
N THR A 44 -2.52 -1.53 -3.07
CA THR A 44 -3.29 -1.23 -1.86
C THR A 44 -3.31 0.27 -1.58
N ASP A 45 -4.49 0.83 -1.34
CA ASP A 45 -4.66 2.25 -1.03
C ASP A 45 -5.65 2.43 0.13
N GLY A 46 -5.45 3.47 0.93
CA GLY A 46 -6.23 3.74 2.13
C GLY A 46 -6.02 2.75 3.29
N TYR A 47 -6.96 2.78 4.24
CA TYR A 47 -6.93 1.95 5.45
C TYR A 47 -7.59 0.59 5.22
N VAL A 48 -6.91 -0.24 4.44
CA VAL A 48 -7.37 -1.59 4.07
C VAL A 48 -6.60 -2.67 4.81
N ARG A 49 -7.30 -3.77 5.10
CA ARG A 49 -6.74 -4.98 5.71
C ARG A 49 -7.03 -6.17 4.83
N TYR A 50 -6.03 -7.00 4.60
CA TYR A 50 -6.17 -8.23 3.81
C TYR A 50 -5.63 -9.40 4.61
N ILE A 51 -6.24 -10.56 4.39
CA ILE A 51 -5.77 -11.83 4.94
C ILE A 51 -5.36 -12.71 3.77
N TYR A 52 -4.05 -12.81 3.53
CA TYR A 52 -3.53 -13.57 2.41
C TYR A 52 -3.25 -15.03 2.80
N GLY A 53 -3.45 -15.93 1.84
CA GLY A 53 -3.10 -17.34 1.98
C GLY A 53 -1.60 -17.53 2.14
N SER A 54 -1.22 -18.54 2.91
CA SER A 54 0.18 -18.85 3.22
C SER A 54 0.99 -19.27 1.99
N GLU A 55 0.32 -19.74 0.96
CA GLU A 55 0.85 -20.28 -0.29
C GLU A 55 1.02 -19.21 -1.39
N ASP A 56 0.49 -18.00 -1.18
CA ASP A 56 0.65 -16.91 -2.14
C ASP A 56 2.07 -16.32 -2.08
N LYS A 57 2.84 -16.53 -3.15
CA LYS A 57 4.25 -16.10 -3.21
C LYS A 57 4.42 -14.58 -3.19
N ASN A 58 3.45 -13.82 -3.65
CA ASN A 58 3.55 -12.35 -3.68
C ASN A 58 3.32 -11.77 -2.28
N SER A 59 2.39 -12.35 -1.51
CA SER A 59 2.11 -12.02 -0.13
C SER A 59 3.29 -12.37 0.79
N GLN A 60 3.88 -13.56 0.62
CA GLN A 60 5.08 -14.01 1.35
C GLN A 60 6.27 -13.08 1.14
N ARG A 61 6.41 -12.52 -0.06
CA ARG A 61 7.48 -11.56 -0.40
C ARG A 61 7.13 -10.13 0.01
N HIS A 62 5.93 -9.91 0.53
CA HIS A 62 5.40 -8.61 0.94
C HIS A 62 5.52 -7.57 -0.18
N LEU A 63 5.17 -7.98 -1.41
CA LEU A 63 5.23 -7.14 -2.60
C LEU A 63 4.18 -6.02 -2.53
N SER A 64 4.47 -4.95 -3.25
CA SER A 64 3.53 -3.86 -3.47
C SER A 64 3.93 -3.13 -4.76
N GLY A 65 2.92 -2.73 -5.53
CA GLY A 65 3.04 -1.82 -6.64
C GLY A 65 3.54 -0.45 -6.19
N TRP A 66 3.33 -0.04 -4.94
CA TRP A 66 3.93 1.16 -4.37
C TRP A 66 5.42 0.99 -4.07
N ALA A 67 6.17 2.10 -4.11
CA ALA A 67 7.57 2.12 -3.71
C ALA A 67 7.68 2.12 -2.18
N MET A 68 7.63 0.93 -1.59
CA MET A 68 7.59 0.75 -0.13
C MET A 68 8.98 0.46 0.45
N ARG A 69 9.40 1.22 1.46
CA ARG A 69 10.66 1.02 2.19
C ARG A 69 10.41 0.39 3.56
N ASN A 70 11.24 -0.55 3.99
CA ASN A 70 11.22 -1.05 5.36
C ASN A 70 11.39 0.10 6.39
N THR A 71 10.63 0.04 7.47
CA THR A 71 10.74 0.96 8.59
C THR A 71 10.85 0.14 9.87
N ASN A 72 11.81 0.47 10.73
CA ASN A 72 11.96 -0.21 12.00
C ASN A 72 10.82 0.22 12.95
N ASN A 73 10.03 -0.75 13.39
CA ASN A 73 8.99 -0.60 14.41
C ASN A 73 9.38 -1.27 15.74
N HIS A 74 10.61 -1.77 15.86
CA HIS A 74 11.12 -2.51 17.02
C HIS A 74 10.32 -3.79 17.36
N ASN A 75 9.56 -4.34 16.40
CA ASN A 75 8.82 -5.58 16.55
C ASN A 75 9.14 -6.53 15.38
N CYS A 76 9.88 -7.61 15.66
CA CYS A 76 10.30 -8.57 14.64
C CYS A 76 9.15 -9.44 14.08
N GLN A 77 7.97 -9.45 14.73
CA GLN A 77 6.79 -10.16 14.24
C GLN A 77 6.02 -9.34 13.20
N ILE A 78 6.20 -8.02 13.16
CA ILE A 78 5.47 -7.13 12.25
C ILE A 78 6.47 -6.49 11.29
N LEU A 79 6.40 -6.85 10.01
CA LEU A 79 7.13 -6.15 8.96
C LEU A 79 6.43 -4.82 8.65
N LYS A 80 7.00 -3.69 9.10
CA LYS A 80 6.50 -2.36 8.76
C LYS A 80 7.23 -1.82 7.53
N LYS A 81 6.46 -1.30 6.56
CA LYS A 81 6.96 -0.57 5.39
C LYS A 81 6.22 0.75 5.23
N SER A 82 6.92 1.79 4.80
CA SER A 82 6.36 3.12 4.53
C SER A 82 6.51 3.47 3.05
N CYS A 83 5.51 4.13 2.48
CA CYS A 83 5.55 4.57 1.08
C CYS A 83 6.57 5.70 0.89
N LEU A 84 7.35 5.63 -0.18
CA LEU A 84 8.30 6.67 -0.58
C LEU A 84 7.68 7.73 -1.51
N GLY A 85 6.43 7.52 -1.95
CA GLY A 85 5.76 8.36 -2.93
C GLY A 85 6.21 8.08 -4.37
N VAL A 86 6.24 9.13 -5.19
CA VAL A 86 6.59 9.10 -6.62
C VAL A 86 7.50 10.27 -6.96
N VAL A 87 8.46 10.07 -7.85
CA VAL A 87 9.29 11.17 -8.38
C VAL A 87 8.60 11.75 -9.60
N VAL A 88 8.43 13.08 -9.62
CA VAL A 88 7.77 13.82 -10.71
C VAL A 88 8.72 14.85 -11.32
N CYS A 89 8.49 15.24 -12.58
CA CYS A 89 9.19 16.39 -13.14
C CYS A 89 8.76 17.69 -12.44
N ALA A 90 9.72 18.39 -11.80
CA ALA A 90 9.47 19.66 -11.13
C ALA A 90 8.95 20.77 -12.07
N ARG A 91 9.30 20.70 -13.37
CA ARG A 91 8.77 21.59 -14.41
C ARG A 91 7.41 21.16 -14.96
N ASN A 92 6.74 20.21 -14.32
CA ASN A 92 5.45 19.65 -14.75
C ASN A 92 5.44 19.15 -16.21
N CYS A 93 6.55 18.51 -16.61
CA CYS A 93 6.76 18.00 -17.95
C CYS A 93 5.64 17.04 -18.37
N THR A 94 5.24 17.13 -19.64
CA THR A 94 4.26 16.23 -20.26
C THR A 94 4.95 15.51 -21.41
N LEU A 95 4.75 14.19 -21.48
CA LEU A 95 5.24 13.34 -22.56
C LEU A 95 4.43 13.59 -23.84
N SER A 96 4.93 13.11 -24.98
CA SER A 96 4.27 13.29 -26.28
C SER A 96 2.88 12.64 -26.37
N ASP A 97 2.59 11.66 -25.51
CA ASP A 97 1.30 10.99 -25.38
C ASP A 97 0.33 11.70 -24.42
N GLY A 98 0.72 12.84 -23.86
CA GLY A 98 -0.08 13.59 -22.87
C GLY A 98 0.12 13.14 -21.42
N GLY A 99 0.91 12.08 -21.16
CA GLY A 99 1.19 11.58 -19.82
C GLY A 99 2.14 12.49 -19.03
N LYS A 100 2.02 12.51 -17.69
CA LYS A 100 2.99 13.19 -16.82
C LYS A 100 4.21 12.33 -16.59
N LEU A 101 5.39 12.93 -16.59
CA LEU A 101 6.63 12.20 -16.29
C LEU A 101 6.68 11.81 -14.81
N THR A 102 6.54 10.51 -14.54
CA THR A 102 6.64 9.90 -13.21
C THR A 102 7.70 8.80 -13.19
N LEU A 103 8.48 8.71 -12.11
CA LEU A 103 9.46 7.65 -11.89
C LEU A 103 9.25 6.98 -10.53
N ARG A 104 9.50 5.67 -10.47
CA ARG A 104 9.52 4.92 -9.22
C ARG A 104 10.73 5.35 -8.37
N PRO A 105 10.55 5.79 -7.11
CA PRO A 105 11.68 6.10 -6.24
C PRO A 105 12.57 4.88 -5.98
N ALA A 106 13.88 5.09 -5.97
CA ALA A 106 14.82 4.07 -5.54
C ALA A 106 14.62 3.77 -4.04
N ILE A 107 14.57 2.47 -3.68
CA ILE A 107 14.35 2.04 -2.30
C ILE A 107 15.56 2.36 -1.41
N CYS A 108 16.77 2.15 -1.92
CA CYS A 108 18.02 2.47 -1.22
C CYS A 108 18.23 3.99 -1.16
N ASP A 109 18.52 4.52 0.03
CA ASP A 109 18.71 5.96 0.26
C ASP A 109 19.81 6.56 -0.59
N LYS A 110 20.97 5.91 -0.64
CA LYS A 110 22.10 6.36 -1.45
C LYS A 110 21.77 6.40 -2.94
N ALA A 111 20.98 5.44 -3.42
CA ALA A 111 20.52 5.42 -4.82
C ALA A 111 19.46 6.49 -5.07
N ARG A 112 18.57 6.75 -4.11
CA ARG A 112 17.52 7.76 -4.22
C ARG A 112 18.08 9.17 -4.22
N GLN A 113 19.09 9.45 -3.39
CA GLN A 113 19.82 10.73 -3.45
C GLN A 113 20.38 10.94 -4.86
N LYS A 114 21.10 9.97 -5.41
CA LYS A 114 21.62 10.02 -6.80
C LYS A 114 20.53 10.18 -7.85
N GLN A 115 19.35 9.58 -7.65
CA GLN A 115 18.21 9.70 -8.56
C GLN A 115 17.67 11.14 -8.61
N GLN A 116 17.75 11.87 -7.50
CA GLN A 116 17.27 13.26 -7.37
C GLN A 116 18.34 14.30 -7.71
N SER A 117 19.63 13.94 -7.69
CA SER A 117 20.77 14.85 -7.94
C SER A 117 21.03 15.13 -9.43
N LYS A 118 19.99 15.32 -10.25
CA LYS A 118 20.11 15.67 -11.66
C LYS A 118 19.40 16.97 -12.00
#